data_AF-A0A8B9GSF1-F1
#
_entry.id   AF-A0A8B9GSF1-F1
#
_cell.length_a   1.000
_cell.length_b   1.000
_cell.length_c   1.000
_cell.angle_alpha   90.00
_cell.angle_beta   90.00
_cell.angle_gamma   90.00
#
_symmetry.space_group_name_H-M   'P 1'
#
loop_
_entity.id
_entity.type
_entity.pdbx_description
1 polymer ?
#
loop_
_entity_poly.entity_id
_entity_poly.type
_entity_poly.pdbx_seq_one_letter_code
_entity_poly.pdbx_strand_id
1 'polypeptide(L)'
;MGFFQSKPEFVTDLTDEQVKVGDTITLQCEVNTEGLTVTWKKNAQKLHCDPEKYIMKQVGKSLTLKVKDVGEEDDGTYTITVTNSIGTATSSAKLTVELDDWRKVEWKQGEMVNTLKAFKICNDKVKELNLLLCGPIGAGKSSIINTINSVFEGQISVRYQGCLETYVSQTMQFHERQVENGEDGLFPLVLNDTMGLENEQMNGLHSMDIINALKGHIKDGYKFNPTTPIKENSPHYRENPSLSDRMHCLVYVIPADKISMMEDQVFQKLKTIRDAAYEMDPDLPHVILMTRVDVVCSLTKKNLRYIYKSKIIKDKMLECQRALGVKMNAIFPVRNYHEETEINEDVNCLMLHALTRIVRWADDYVDKYSHKKKTSAKCLT
;
A
#
# COMPACT_ATOMS: atom_id res chain seq x y z
N MET A 1 14.68 7.95 67.50
CA MET A 1 13.80 6.89 66.96
C MET A 1 14.40 6.43 65.64
N GLY A 2 14.87 5.19 65.56
CA GLY A 2 15.37 4.65 64.30
C GLY A 2 14.21 4.41 63.35
N PHE A 3 14.28 4.98 62.14
CA PHE A 3 13.38 4.60 61.07
C PHE A 3 13.68 3.14 60.72
N PHE A 4 12.79 2.21 61.09
CA PHE A 4 12.81 0.87 60.52
C PHE A 4 12.51 1.04 59.02
N GLN A 5 13.54 0.95 58.18
CA GLN A 5 13.33 0.74 56.75
C GLN A 5 12.71 -0.65 56.58
N SER A 6 11.72 -0.77 55.71
CA SER A 6 11.15 -2.04 55.26
C SER A 6 11.63 -2.35 53.85
N LYS A 7 11.49 -3.61 53.42
CA LYS A 7 11.70 -3.96 52.02
C LYS A 7 10.75 -3.11 51.14
N PRO A 8 11.22 -2.54 50.01
CA PRO A 8 10.35 -1.81 49.11
C PRO A 8 9.26 -2.71 48.56
N GLU A 9 8.03 -2.23 48.56
CA GLU A 9 6.86 -2.92 47.98
C GLU A 9 5.96 -1.88 47.29
N PHE A 10 5.34 -2.28 46.18
CA PHE A 10 4.33 -1.47 45.49
C PHE A 10 2.99 -1.65 46.19
N VAL A 11 2.42 -0.54 46.65
CA VAL A 11 1.04 -0.47 47.14
C VAL A 11 0.09 -0.47 45.95
N THR A 12 0.46 0.25 44.90
CA THR A 12 -0.24 0.30 43.63
C THR A 12 0.81 0.09 42.54
N ASP A 13 0.64 -0.98 41.76
CA ASP A 13 1.48 -1.28 40.61
C ASP A 13 1.19 -0.36 39.42
N LEU A 14 2.09 -0.35 38.44
CA LEU A 14 1.79 0.27 37.16
C LEU A 14 0.68 -0.49 36.44
N THR A 15 -0.16 0.24 35.71
CA THR A 15 -1.24 -0.31 34.88
C THR A 15 -0.95 -0.09 33.41
N ASP A 16 -1.39 -1.01 32.56
CA ASP A 16 -1.33 -0.86 31.11
C ASP A 16 -2.16 0.36 30.67
N GLU A 17 -1.62 1.15 29.76
CA GLU A 17 -2.23 2.41 29.31
C GLU A 17 -2.28 2.48 27.78
N GLN A 18 -3.29 3.18 27.28
CA GLN A 18 -3.41 3.54 25.86
C GLN A 18 -3.40 5.06 25.72
N VAL A 19 -2.60 5.57 24.79
CA VAL A 19 -2.46 7.01 24.56
C VAL A 19 -2.37 7.29 23.06
N LYS A 20 -2.98 8.39 22.62
CA LYS A 20 -2.88 8.80 21.22
C LYS A 20 -1.53 9.47 20.93
N VAL A 21 -1.08 9.34 19.68
CA VAL A 21 0.10 10.08 19.21
C VAL A 21 -0.08 11.58 19.44
N GLY A 22 0.99 12.23 19.91
CA GLY A 22 1.04 13.66 20.21
C GLY A 22 0.49 14.02 21.59
N ASP A 23 -0.26 13.13 22.23
CA ASP A 23 -0.73 13.35 23.60
C ASP A 23 0.40 13.12 24.61
N THR A 24 0.08 13.39 25.88
CA THR A 24 1.00 13.21 27.00
C THR A 24 0.37 12.27 28.02
N ILE A 25 1.08 11.21 28.39
CA ILE A 25 0.63 10.22 29.38
C ILE A 25 1.44 10.33 30.67
N THR A 26 0.83 9.97 31.80
CA THR A 26 1.51 9.87 33.10
C THR A 26 1.33 8.46 33.64
N LEU A 27 2.42 7.70 33.70
CA LEU A 27 2.47 6.41 34.37
C LEU A 27 2.73 6.65 35.86
N GLN A 28 1.89 6.09 36.73
CA GLN A 28 1.96 6.32 38.17
C GLN A 28 1.87 5.02 38.95
N CYS A 29 2.64 4.94 40.03
CA CYS A 29 2.58 3.86 41.02
C CYS A 29 2.87 4.42 42.42
N GLU A 30 2.52 3.64 43.44
CA GLU A 30 2.71 4.00 44.84
C GLU A 30 3.52 2.94 45.58
N VAL A 31 4.40 3.38 46.48
CA VAL A 31 5.28 2.51 47.27
C VAL A 31 5.01 2.59 48.77
N ASN A 32 5.36 1.56 49.52
CA ASN A 32 5.13 1.50 50.96
C ASN A 32 5.96 2.51 51.78
N THR A 33 7.14 2.92 51.29
CA THR A 33 8.10 3.81 51.98
C THR A 33 8.69 4.88 51.06
N GLU A 34 9.09 6.01 51.64
CA GLU A 34 9.77 7.11 50.94
C GLU A 34 11.30 6.92 50.92
N GLY A 35 12.01 7.80 50.21
CA GLY A 35 13.48 7.81 50.16
C GLY A 35 14.11 6.66 49.35
N LEU A 36 13.32 6.01 48.49
CA LEU A 36 13.79 4.93 47.61
C LEU A 36 14.56 5.49 46.42
N THR A 37 15.58 4.75 45.97
CA THR A 37 16.22 5.01 44.68
C THR A 37 15.33 4.47 43.57
N VAL A 38 14.91 5.32 42.64
CA VAL A 38 13.99 4.96 41.55
C VAL A 38 14.74 4.88 40.22
N THR A 39 14.51 3.81 39.47
CA THR A 39 15.02 3.66 38.09
C THR A 39 13.89 3.25 37.17
N TRP A 40 13.69 4.04 36.11
CA TRP A 40 12.77 3.72 35.03
C TRP A 40 13.49 3.07 33.84
N LYS A 41 12.83 2.12 33.20
CA LYS A 41 13.27 1.45 31.99
C LYS A 41 12.13 1.38 30.97
N LYS A 42 12.47 1.39 29.70
CA LYS A 42 11.58 1.11 28.56
C LYS A 42 12.20 -0.02 27.75
N ASN A 43 11.45 -1.10 27.52
CA ASN A 43 11.92 -2.29 26.79
C ASN A 43 13.29 -2.78 27.32
N ALA A 44 13.41 -2.88 28.65
CA ALA A 44 14.63 -3.23 29.40
C ALA A 44 15.81 -2.23 29.34
N GLN A 45 15.74 -1.17 28.54
CA GLN A 45 16.75 -0.11 28.50
C GLN A 45 16.44 0.99 29.51
N LYS A 46 17.44 1.48 30.24
CA LYS A 46 17.27 2.55 31.23
C LYS A 46 16.87 3.84 30.52
N LEU A 47 15.80 4.48 31.00
CA LEU A 47 15.41 5.79 30.51
C LEU A 47 16.41 6.83 31.03
N HIS A 48 16.93 7.63 30.11
CA HIS A 48 17.76 8.78 30.44
C HIS A 48 16.87 9.98 30.75
N CYS A 49 17.37 10.87 31.62
CA CYS A 49 16.68 12.13 31.91
C CYS A 49 16.71 13.01 30.65
N ASP A 50 15.56 13.12 30.01
CA ASP A 50 15.28 14.07 28.95
C ASP A 50 14.10 14.92 29.42
N PRO A 51 14.29 16.16 29.92
CA PRO A 51 13.20 16.97 30.46
C PRO A 51 12.13 17.35 29.43
N GLU A 52 12.46 17.29 28.13
CA GLU A 52 11.53 17.56 27.04
C GLU A 52 10.65 16.34 26.76
N LYS A 53 11.18 15.12 26.88
CA LYS A 53 10.43 13.87 26.65
C LYS A 53 9.89 13.21 27.93
N TYR A 54 10.74 13.00 28.93
CA TYR A 54 10.50 12.23 30.15
C TYR A 54 10.62 13.10 31.41
N ILE A 55 9.50 13.37 32.09
CA ILE A 55 9.50 13.99 33.41
C ILE A 55 9.26 12.92 34.47
N MET A 56 10.32 12.60 35.21
CA MET A 56 10.26 11.70 36.37
C MET A 56 10.07 12.53 37.64
N LYS A 57 9.08 12.19 38.47
CA LYS A 57 8.87 12.81 39.78
C LYS A 57 8.65 11.75 40.86
N GLN A 58 9.16 12.06 42.05
CA GLN A 58 8.95 11.32 43.28
C GLN A 58 8.48 12.31 44.33
N VAL A 59 7.23 12.17 44.77
CA VAL A 59 6.61 13.03 45.78
C VAL A 59 6.11 12.13 46.91
N GLY A 60 6.85 12.13 48.02
CA GLY A 60 6.63 11.19 49.11
C GLY A 60 6.68 9.74 48.62
N LYS A 61 5.53 9.05 48.72
CA LYS A 61 5.33 7.65 48.29
C LYS A 61 4.83 7.48 46.85
N SER A 62 4.51 8.58 46.17
CA SER A 62 3.98 8.55 44.80
C SER A 62 5.11 8.73 43.79
N LEU A 63 5.21 7.81 42.83
CA LEU A 63 6.21 7.81 41.77
C LEU A 63 5.51 7.98 40.42
N THR A 64 5.94 8.97 39.63
CA THR A 64 5.33 9.27 38.34
C THR A 64 6.36 9.43 37.24
N LEU A 65 6.08 8.86 36.07
CA LEU A 65 6.77 9.13 34.81
C LEU A 65 5.79 9.74 33.83
N LYS A 66 5.99 11.01 33.50
CA LYS A 66 5.24 11.71 32.45
C LYS A 66 6.01 11.64 31.14
N VAL A 67 5.40 11.06 30.11
CA VAL A 67 5.93 10.96 28.74
C VAL A 67 5.19 11.98 27.88
N LYS A 68 5.92 12.99 27.39
CA LYS A 68 5.38 14.07 26.54
C LYS A 68 5.51 13.72 25.07
N ASP A 69 4.65 14.36 24.25
CA ASP A 69 4.65 14.27 22.79
C ASP A 69 4.84 12.83 22.33
N VAL A 70 3.89 11.97 22.74
CA VAL A 70 4.01 10.52 22.57
C VAL A 70 4.09 10.19 21.08
N GLY A 71 5.15 9.49 20.70
CA GLY A 71 5.40 9.03 19.33
C GLY A 71 5.28 7.52 19.20
N GLU A 72 5.35 7.00 17.97
CA GLU A 72 5.35 5.55 17.70
C GLU A 72 6.47 4.84 18.47
N GLU A 73 7.61 5.50 18.62
CA GLU A 73 8.77 4.97 19.32
C GLU A 73 8.50 4.71 20.81
N ASP A 74 7.47 5.33 21.40
CA ASP A 74 7.08 5.19 22.81
C ASP A 74 6.25 3.97 23.13
N ASP A 75 5.76 3.25 22.12
CA ASP A 75 5.11 1.96 22.34
C ASP A 75 6.10 0.96 22.98
N GLY A 76 5.69 0.33 24.08
CA GLY A 76 6.55 -0.63 24.76
C GLY A 76 6.20 -0.88 26.22
N THR A 77 7.03 -1.69 26.86
CA THR A 77 6.91 -2.01 28.29
C THR A 77 7.76 -1.06 29.12
N TYR A 78 7.10 -0.31 29.99
CA TYR A 78 7.73 0.55 30.98
C TYR A 78 7.86 -0.20 32.30
N THR A 79 9.05 -0.16 32.88
CA THR A 79 9.39 -0.85 34.12
C THR A 79 9.97 0.14 35.10
N ILE A 80 9.44 0.16 36.32
CA ILE A 80 10.00 0.91 37.44
C ILE A 80 10.62 -0.05 38.44
N THR A 81 11.88 0.19 38.80
CA THR A 81 12.59 -0.53 39.85
C THR A 81 12.89 0.44 41.00
N VAL A 82 12.54 0.03 42.21
CA VAL A 82 12.77 0.80 43.44
C VAL A 82 13.67 0.02 44.40
N THR A 83 14.64 0.72 44.99
CA THR A 83 15.71 0.09 45.79
C THR A 83 15.99 0.87 47.08
N ASN A 84 16.23 0.13 48.18
CA ASN A 84 16.87 0.63 49.40
C ASN A 84 17.92 -0.39 49.90
N SER A 85 18.42 -0.19 51.12
CA SER A 85 19.42 -1.06 51.78
C SER A 85 18.93 -2.49 52.06
N ILE A 86 17.61 -2.73 52.06
CA ILE A 86 16.99 -4.00 52.45
C ILE A 86 16.62 -4.84 51.24
N GLY A 87 16.28 -4.21 50.12
CA GLY A 87 15.97 -4.94 48.91
C GLY A 87 15.49 -4.07 47.76
N THR A 88 14.92 -4.75 46.78
CA THR A 88 14.41 -4.17 45.54
C THR A 88 13.01 -4.69 45.26
N ALA A 89 12.20 -3.87 44.59
CA ALA A 89 10.94 -4.26 43.98
C ALA A 89 10.87 -3.68 42.57
N THR A 90 10.12 -4.36 41.69
CA THR A 90 9.93 -3.93 40.30
C THR A 90 8.46 -4.07 39.90
N SER A 91 7.95 -3.10 39.16
CA SER A 91 6.60 -3.09 38.58
C SER A 91 6.68 -2.75 37.09
N SER A 92 5.77 -3.28 36.27
CA SER A 92 5.80 -3.14 34.82
C SER A 92 4.41 -2.94 34.24
N ALA A 93 4.31 -2.09 33.23
CA ALA A 93 3.11 -1.86 32.44
C ALA A 93 3.45 -1.67 30.96
N LYS A 94 2.50 -2.01 30.10
CA LYS A 94 2.56 -1.79 28.66
C LYS A 94 1.89 -0.46 28.31
N LEU A 95 2.63 0.43 27.67
CA LEU A 95 2.10 1.59 26.98
C LEU A 95 1.83 1.21 25.53
N THR A 96 0.58 1.32 25.08
CA THR A 96 0.21 1.11 23.69
C THR A 96 -0.13 2.45 23.05
N VAL A 97 0.56 2.78 21.95
CA VAL A 97 0.37 4.07 21.27
C VAL A 97 -0.68 3.94 20.17
N GLU A 98 -1.77 4.69 20.28
CA GLU A 98 -2.81 4.79 19.27
C GLU A 98 -2.40 5.79 18.18
N LEU A 99 -1.98 5.23 17.03
CA LEU A 99 -1.73 5.99 15.82
C LEU A 99 -3.06 6.31 15.11
N ASP A 100 -3.22 7.55 14.65
CA ASP A 100 -4.33 7.98 13.80
C ASP A 100 -4.10 7.59 12.33
N ASP A 101 -5.16 7.10 11.68
CA ASP A 101 -5.14 6.81 10.24
C ASP A 101 -5.12 8.11 9.44
N TRP A 102 -4.09 8.35 8.63
CA TRP A 102 -4.11 9.49 7.70
C TRP A 102 -4.98 9.23 6.46
N ARG A 103 -5.44 7.98 6.27
CA ARG A 103 -6.42 7.61 5.23
C ARG A 103 -7.28 6.45 5.74
N LYS A 104 -8.60 6.63 5.67
CA LYS A 104 -9.57 5.61 6.11
C LYS A 104 -9.71 4.48 5.09
N VAL A 105 -9.75 3.26 5.59
CA VAL A 105 -10.10 2.04 4.84
C VAL A 105 -11.24 1.34 5.55
N GLU A 106 -12.23 0.91 4.78
CA GLU A 106 -13.30 0.05 5.27
C GLU A 106 -12.80 -1.40 5.26
N TRP A 107 -12.59 -1.97 6.44
CA TRP A 107 -12.14 -3.35 6.61
C TRP A 107 -13.33 -4.31 6.61
N LYS A 108 -14.11 -4.28 5.52
CA LYS A 108 -15.33 -5.09 5.35
C LYS A 108 -15.36 -5.73 3.97
N GLN A 109 -14.66 -6.85 3.83
CA GLN A 109 -14.52 -7.56 2.55
C GLN A 109 -15.88 -7.83 1.88
N GLY A 110 -16.86 -8.37 2.61
CA GLY A 110 -18.14 -8.79 2.03
C GLY A 110 -18.92 -7.66 1.36
N GLU A 111 -19.04 -6.50 2.01
CA GLU A 111 -19.75 -5.34 1.44
C GLU A 111 -19.05 -4.82 0.16
N MET A 112 -17.71 -4.81 0.17
CA MET A 112 -16.90 -4.32 -0.95
C MET A 112 -16.95 -5.26 -2.15
N VAL A 113 -16.79 -6.57 -1.92
CA VAL A 113 -16.91 -7.59 -2.97
C VAL A 113 -18.29 -7.50 -3.60
N ASN A 114 -19.37 -7.50 -2.79
CA ASN A 114 -20.73 -7.44 -3.32
C ASN A 114 -21.00 -6.18 -4.16
N THR A 115 -20.48 -5.03 -3.71
CA THR A 115 -20.58 -3.77 -4.46
C THR A 115 -19.86 -3.86 -5.80
N LEU A 116 -18.69 -4.50 -5.85
CA LEU A 116 -17.95 -4.72 -7.08
C LEU A 116 -18.63 -5.78 -7.97
N LYS A 117 -19.11 -6.90 -7.43
CA LYS A 117 -19.82 -7.92 -8.22
C LYS A 117 -21.08 -7.38 -8.88
N ALA A 118 -21.77 -6.45 -8.22
CA ALA A 118 -22.96 -5.77 -8.74
C ALA A 118 -22.66 -4.60 -9.69
N PHE A 119 -21.38 -4.24 -9.88
CA PHE A 119 -20.98 -3.12 -10.72
C PHE A 119 -21.31 -3.38 -12.19
N LYS A 120 -21.84 -2.35 -12.85
CA LYS A 120 -22.09 -2.32 -14.29
C LYS A 120 -21.50 -1.03 -14.85
N ILE A 121 -20.88 -1.15 -16.03
CA ILE A 121 -20.32 0.00 -16.75
C ILE A 121 -21.46 0.94 -17.14
N CYS A 122 -21.28 2.24 -16.93
CA CYS A 122 -22.31 3.24 -17.22
C CYS A 122 -22.52 3.47 -18.73
N ASN A 123 -21.50 3.19 -19.54
CA ASN A 123 -21.49 3.46 -20.98
C ASN A 123 -21.77 2.19 -21.81
N ASP A 124 -22.93 2.15 -22.47
CA ASP A 124 -23.37 1.02 -23.32
C ASP A 124 -22.41 0.67 -24.49
N LYS A 125 -21.50 1.57 -24.87
CA LYS A 125 -20.55 1.34 -25.97
C LYS A 125 -19.30 0.58 -25.53
N VAL A 126 -19.07 0.46 -24.23
CA VAL A 126 -17.89 -0.20 -23.66
C VAL A 126 -18.35 -1.44 -22.92
N LYS A 127 -17.86 -2.60 -23.36
CA LYS A 127 -18.25 -3.88 -22.75
C LYS A 127 -17.44 -4.18 -21.50
N GLU A 128 -16.17 -3.77 -21.51
CA GLU A 128 -15.18 -4.09 -20.49
C GLU A 128 -14.28 -2.88 -20.23
N LEU A 129 -13.85 -2.71 -18.98
CA LEU A 129 -12.88 -1.69 -18.61
C LEU A 129 -11.45 -2.23 -18.78
N ASN A 130 -10.65 -1.64 -19.66
CA ASN A 130 -9.25 -2.03 -19.82
C ASN A 130 -8.33 -1.21 -18.92
N LEU A 131 -7.56 -1.89 -18.06
CA LEU A 131 -6.51 -1.27 -17.26
C LEU A 131 -5.14 -1.73 -17.78
N LEU A 132 -4.21 -0.79 -17.96
CA LEU A 132 -2.84 -1.11 -18.37
C LEU A 132 -1.92 -1.16 -17.15
N LEU A 133 -1.32 -2.32 -16.87
CA LEU A 133 -0.35 -2.49 -15.78
C LEU A 133 1.06 -2.22 -16.28
N CYS A 134 1.73 -1.19 -15.78
CA CYS A 134 3.10 -0.83 -16.15
C CYS A 134 4.01 -0.78 -14.92
N GLY A 135 5.22 -1.33 -15.02
CA GLY A 135 6.17 -1.32 -13.90
C GLY A 135 7.40 -2.19 -14.16
N PRO A 136 8.44 -2.08 -13.32
CA PRO A 136 9.69 -2.82 -13.50
C PRO A 136 9.53 -4.34 -13.42
N ILE A 137 10.57 -5.09 -13.80
CA ILE A 137 10.57 -6.55 -13.64
C ILE A 137 10.52 -6.89 -12.15
N GLY A 138 9.73 -7.91 -11.80
CA GLY A 138 9.52 -8.32 -10.42
C GLY A 138 8.68 -7.32 -9.61
N ALA A 139 8.04 -6.33 -10.24
CA ALA A 139 7.20 -5.37 -9.54
C ALA A 139 5.94 -5.99 -8.89
N GLY A 140 5.58 -7.21 -9.30
CA GLY A 140 4.38 -7.90 -8.86
C GLY A 140 3.15 -7.67 -9.75
N LYS A 141 3.33 -7.28 -11.03
CA LYS A 141 2.21 -7.07 -11.98
C LYS A 141 1.31 -8.30 -12.12
N SER A 142 1.90 -9.45 -12.49
CA SER A 142 1.16 -10.72 -12.61
C SER A 142 0.63 -11.21 -11.25
N SER A 143 1.34 -10.89 -10.15
CA SER A 143 0.87 -11.18 -8.78
C SER A 143 -0.35 -10.35 -8.37
N ILE A 144 -0.48 -9.10 -8.84
CA ILE A 144 -1.69 -8.29 -8.65
C ILE A 144 -2.88 -8.93 -9.36
N ILE A 145 -2.71 -9.36 -10.61
CA ILE A 145 -3.75 -10.05 -11.37
C ILE A 145 -4.20 -11.30 -10.60
N ASN A 146 -3.24 -12.08 -10.12
CA ASN A 146 -3.53 -13.26 -9.32
C ASN A 146 -4.28 -12.92 -8.02
N THR A 147 -3.88 -11.83 -7.35
CA THR A 147 -4.52 -11.35 -6.12
C THR A 147 -5.96 -10.92 -6.39
N ILE A 148 -6.21 -10.17 -7.47
CA ILE A 148 -7.55 -9.75 -7.87
C ILE A 148 -8.44 -10.97 -8.14
N ASN A 149 -7.96 -11.95 -8.91
CA ASN A 149 -8.74 -13.17 -9.16
C ASN A 149 -9.00 -13.95 -7.87
N SER A 150 -8.00 -14.07 -7.00
CA SER A 150 -8.15 -14.77 -5.70
C SER A 150 -9.23 -14.12 -4.82
N VAL A 151 -9.33 -12.79 -4.86
CA VAL A 151 -10.36 -12.02 -4.13
C VAL A 151 -11.78 -12.35 -4.63
N PHE A 152 -11.98 -12.45 -5.95
CA PHE A 152 -13.29 -12.74 -6.53
C PHE A 152 -13.69 -14.22 -6.43
N GLU A 153 -12.71 -15.12 -6.54
CA GLU A 153 -12.89 -16.57 -6.40
C GLU A 153 -13.05 -17.02 -4.94
N GLY A 154 -12.58 -16.22 -3.97
CA GLY A 154 -12.62 -16.59 -2.54
C GLY A 154 -11.60 -17.67 -2.15
N GLN A 155 -10.66 -17.99 -3.03
CA GLN A 155 -9.56 -18.94 -2.81
C GLN A 155 -8.32 -18.42 -3.51
N ILE A 156 -7.12 -18.89 -3.11
CA ILE A 156 -5.89 -18.49 -3.79
C ILE A 156 -5.89 -19.06 -5.20
N SER A 157 -5.93 -18.18 -6.19
CA SER A 157 -5.72 -18.54 -7.59
C SER A 157 -4.23 -18.87 -7.80
N VAL A 158 -3.95 -19.90 -8.60
CA VAL A 158 -2.58 -20.34 -8.96
C VAL A 158 -2.31 -20.13 -10.46
N ARG A 159 -3.28 -19.53 -11.18
CA ARG A 159 -3.34 -19.51 -12.65
C ARG A 159 -2.14 -18.86 -13.33
N TYR A 160 -1.43 -17.99 -12.63
CA TYR A 160 -0.30 -17.21 -13.18
C TYR A 160 0.99 -17.34 -12.38
N GLN A 161 1.12 -18.40 -11.56
CA GLN A 161 2.40 -18.73 -10.92
C GLN A 161 3.37 -19.28 -11.98
N GLY A 162 4.58 -18.73 -12.03
CA GLY A 162 5.63 -19.20 -12.94
C GLY A 162 5.95 -20.66 -12.67
N CYS A 163 6.10 -21.47 -13.73
CA CYS A 163 6.52 -22.86 -13.59
C CYS A 163 7.96 -22.93 -13.05
N LEU A 164 8.20 -23.87 -12.14
CA LEU A 164 9.45 -24.15 -11.42
C LEU A 164 10.65 -24.25 -12.36
N GLU A 165 11.41 -23.16 -12.50
CA GLU A 165 12.86 -23.16 -12.76
C GLU A 165 13.46 -21.73 -12.72
N THR A 166 12.64 -20.68 -12.84
CA THR A 166 13.07 -19.30 -12.61
C THR A 166 12.03 -18.53 -11.80
N TYR A 167 12.44 -18.04 -10.62
CA TYR A 167 11.64 -17.36 -9.58
C TYR A 167 11.06 -15.98 -10.00
N VAL A 168 10.89 -15.73 -11.29
CA VAL A 168 10.35 -14.48 -11.84
C VAL A 168 9.41 -14.87 -12.98
N SER A 169 8.13 -14.58 -12.86
CA SER A 169 7.24 -14.63 -14.03
C SER A 169 7.68 -13.51 -14.99
N GLN A 170 8.59 -13.84 -15.92
CA GLN A 170 9.01 -12.91 -16.96
C GLN A 170 7.93 -12.91 -18.03
N THR A 171 6.95 -12.01 -17.89
CA THR A 171 5.97 -11.73 -18.93
C THR A 171 6.70 -11.13 -20.14
N MET A 172 6.92 -11.91 -21.20
CA MET A 172 7.60 -11.49 -22.43
C MET A 172 6.63 -11.02 -23.53
N GLN A 173 5.32 -11.05 -23.24
CA GLN A 173 4.23 -10.78 -24.18
C GLN A 173 3.19 -9.87 -23.54
N PHE A 174 2.49 -9.09 -24.37
CA PHE A 174 1.28 -8.41 -23.97
C PHE A 174 0.17 -9.42 -23.74
N HIS A 175 -0.41 -9.41 -22.54
CA HIS A 175 -1.49 -10.32 -22.20
C HIS A 175 -2.75 -9.58 -21.74
N GLU A 176 -3.85 -9.82 -22.45
CA GLU A 176 -5.18 -9.37 -22.06
C GLU A 176 -5.74 -10.41 -21.06
N ARG A 177 -5.93 -10.03 -19.79
CA ARG A 177 -6.44 -10.92 -18.74
C ARG A 177 -7.82 -10.48 -18.28
N GLN A 178 -8.84 -11.22 -18.69
CA GLN A 178 -10.20 -11.04 -18.18
C GLN A 178 -10.27 -11.41 -16.69
N VAL A 179 -10.90 -10.55 -15.89
CA VAL A 179 -11.19 -10.86 -14.48
C VAL A 179 -12.50 -11.65 -14.40
N GLU A 180 -12.48 -12.74 -13.63
CA GLU A 180 -13.66 -13.57 -13.37
C GLU A 180 -14.39 -13.09 -12.11
N ASN A 181 -15.71 -13.18 -12.12
CA ASN A 181 -16.57 -12.79 -11.00
C ASN A 181 -16.93 -14.00 -10.09
N GLY A 182 -16.09 -15.04 -10.08
CA GLY A 182 -16.42 -16.33 -9.48
C GLY A 182 -17.53 -17.05 -10.26
N GLU A 183 -18.56 -17.54 -9.56
CA GLU A 183 -19.67 -18.30 -10.16
C GLU A 183 -20.61 -17.43 -11.05
N ASP A 184 -20.57 -16.11 -10.90
CA ASP A 184 -21.48 -15.15 -11.56
C ASP A 184 -21.03 -14.72 -12.98
N GLY A 185 -20.02 -15.38 -13.55
CA GLY A 185 -19.52 -15.12 -14.91
C GLY A 185 -18.31 -14.18 -14.97
N LEU A 186 -18.23 -13.36 -16.02
CA LEU A 186 -17.09 -12.46 -16.26
C LEU A 186 -17.33 -11.10 -15.60
N PHE A 187 -16.36 -10.61 -14.82
CA PHE A 187 -16.35 -9.24 -14.32
C PHE A 187 -15.92 -8.31 -15.46
N PRO A 188 -16.59 -7.17 -15.73
CA PRO A 188 -16.32 -6.35 -16.92
C PRO A 188 -15.03 -5.50 -16.78
N LEU A 189 -13.91 -6.18 -16.55
CA LEU A 189 -12.59 -5.62 -16.33
C LEU A 189 -11.54 -6.53 -16.98
N VAL A 190 -10.68 -5.92 -17.79
CA VAL A 190 -9.52 -6.56 -18.41
C VAL A 190 -8.26 -5.92 -17.85
N LEU A 191 -7.37 -6.74 -17.30
CA LEU A 191 -6.04 -6.35 -16.86
C LEU A 191 -5.04 -6.67 -17.95
N ASN A 192 -4.39 -5.65 -18.48
CA ASN A 192 -3.42 -5.77 -19.56
C ASN A 192 -2.01 -5.81 -18.94
N ASP A 193 -1.41 -7.01 -18.89
CA ASP A 193 -0.08 -7.22 -18.34
C ASP A 193 0.98 -6.90 -19.40
N THR A 194 1.92 -6.01 -19.08
CA THR A 194 3.03 -5.66 -19.96
C THR A 194 4.33 -6.33 -19.50
N MET A 195 5.30 -6.44 -20.42
CA MET A 195 6.67 -6.76 -20.04
C MET A 195 7.21 -5.70 -19.06
N GLY A 196 8.11 -6.12 -18.15
CA GLY A 196 8.76 -5.17 -17.25
C GLY A 196 9.70 -4.20 -17.97
N LEU A 197 9.94 -3.03 -17.36
CA LEU A 197 10.63 -1.91 -17.99
C LEU A 197 12.18 -2.01 -17.98
N GLU A 198 12.74 -3.04 -17.34
CA GLU A 198 14.18 -3.23 -17.08
C GLU A 198 14.63 -4.58 -17.63
N ASN A 199 15.63 -4.61 -18.51
CA ASN A 199 16.51 -5.77 -18.67
C ASN A 199 17.93 -5.21 -18.75
N GLU A 200 18.87 -5.86 -18.05
CA GLU A 200 20.30 -5.52 -17.83
C GLU A 200 21.14 -5.36 -19.11
N GLN A 201 20.52 -5.32 -20.29
CA GLN A 201 21.16 -5.16 -21.61
C GLN A 201 20.52 -4.05 -22.48
N MET A 202 19.87 -3.04 -21.89
CA MET A 202 19.29 -1.91 -22.65
C MET A 202 18.23 -2.32 -23.68
N ASN A 203 17.44 -3.36 -23.36
CA ASN A 203 16.40 -3.90 -24.23
C ASN A 203 15.06 -4.03 -23.48
N GLY A 204 14.48 -2.89 -23.10
CA GLY A 204 13.15 -2.82 -22.45
C GLY A 204 12.02 -2.46 -23.42
N LEU A 205 10.80 -2.40 -22.89
CA LEU A 205 9.58 -1.93 -23.59
C LEU A 205 9.80 -0.53 -24.20
N HIS A 206 9.59 -0.36 -25.51
CA HIS A 206 9.72 0.94 -26.16
C HIS A 206 8.54 1.84 -25.77
N SER A 207 8.77 3.11 -25.41
CA SER A 207 7.69 4.03 -24.97
C SER A 207 6.55 4.14 -25.98
N MET A 208 6.86 4.05 -27.27
CA MET A 208 5.86 4.06 -28.34
C MET A 208 4.93 2.84 -28.34
N ASP A 209 5.42 1.65 -27.93
CA ASP A 209 4.55 0.47 -27.82
C ASP A 209 3.55 0.64 -26.68
N ILE A 210 3.94 1.31 -25.61
CA ILE A 210 3.04 1.63 -24.49
C ILE A 210 1.98 2.63 -24.95
N ILE A 211 2.36 3.62 -25.75
CA ILE A 211 1.40 4.56 -26.36
C ILE A 211 0.45 3.83 -27.30
N ASN A 212 0.95 2.89 -28.10
CA ASN A 212 0.12 2.06 -28.98
C ASN A 212 -0.83 1.15 -28.17
N ALA A 213 -0.37 0.59 -27.04
CA ALA A 213 -1.22 -0.16 -26.10
C ALA A 213 -2.31 0.73 -25.51
N LEU A 214 -1.96 1.94 -25.04
CA LEU A 214 -2.90 2.92 -24.48
C LEU A 214 -4.02 3.26 -25.48
N LYS A 215 -3.66 3.42 -26.75
CA LYS A 215 -4.58 3.68 -27.86
C LYS A 215 -5.39 2.46 -28.29
N GLY A 216 -5.08 1.25 -27.81
CA GLY A 216 -5.75 0.01 -28.19
C GLY A 216 -5.26 -0.62 -29.49
N HIS A 217 -4.09 -0.21 -29.99
CA HIS A 217 -3.53 -0.74 -31.23
C HIS A 217 -2.84 -2.09 -31.05
N ILE A 218 -2.59 -2.55 -29.82
CA ILE A 218 -1.90 -3.82 -29.53
C ILE A 218 -2.93 -4.88 -29.16
N LYS A 219 -2.84 -6.06 -29.79
CA LYS A 219 -3.65 -7.24 -29.48
C LYS A 219 -2.89 -8.20 -28.56
N ASP A 220 -3.64 -9.03 -27.83
CA ASP A 220 -3.11 -10.16 -27.06
C ASP A 220 -2.07 -11.00 -27.83
N GLY A 221 -1.05 -11.46 -27.11
CA GLY A 221 0.05 -12.28 -27.62
C GLY A 221 1.17 -11.51 -28.32
N TYR A 222 1.10 -10.17 -28.39
CA TYR A 222 2.17 -9.37 -28.97
C TYR A 222 3.48 -9.50 -28.16
N LYS A 223 4.55 -9.94 -28.82
CA LYS A 223 5.91 -9.95 -28.26
C LYS A 223 6.56 -8.59 -28.47
N PHE A 224 6.86 -7.91 -27.37
CA PHE A 224 7.52 -6.60 -27.42
C PHE A 224 8.93 -6.71 -27.97
N ASN A 225 9.27 -5.80 -28.89
CA ASN A 225 10.62 -5.71 -29.43
C ASN A 225 11.29 -4.42 -28.91
N PRO A 226 12.43 -4.53 -28.22
CA PRO A 226 13.10 -3.37 -27.63
C PRO A 226 13.69 -2.39 -28.66
N THR A 227 13.94 -2.86 -29.89
CA THR A 227 14.63 -2.08 -30.92
C THR A 227 13.69 -1.43 -31.92
N THR A 228 12.51 -2.01 -32.13
CA THR A 228 11.56 -1.54 -33.14
C THR A 228 10.14 -1.61 -32.60
N PRO A 229 9.41 -0.48 -32.57
CA PRO A 229 8.03 -0.49 -32.13
C PRO A 229 7.14 -1.26 -33.11
N ILE A 230 5.96 -1.66 -32.64
CA ILE A 230 4.94 -2.32 -33.48
C ILE A 230 4.62 -1.44 -34.70
N LYS A 231 4.60 -2.08 -35.88
CA LYS A 231 4.24 -1.44 -37.15
C LYS A 231 2.79 -1.74 -37.48
N GLU A 232 2.16 -0.86 -38.26
CA GLU A 232 0.76 -0.98 -38.68
C GLU A 232 0.46 -2.31 -39.39
N ASN A 233 1.42 -2.84 -40.14
CA ASN A 233 1.28 -4.11 -40.87
C ASN A 233 1.55 -5.36 -40.01
N SER A 234 1.72 -5.23 -38.69
CA SER A 234 1.98 -6.37 -37.79
C SER A 234 0.69 -7.16 -37.55
N PRO A 235 0.73 -8.51 -37.48
CA PRO A 235 -0.46 -9.34 -37.24
C PRO A 235 -1.18 -9.01 -35.90
N HIS A 236 -0.42 -8.54 -34.91
CA HIS A 236 -0.96 -8.12 -33.60
C HIS A 236 -1.27 -6.61 -33.52
N TYR A 237 -1.24 -5.89 -34.64
CA TYR A 237 -1.67 -4.49 -34.70
C TYR A 237 -3.17 -4.40 -35.01
N ARG A 238 -3.86 -3.48 -34.35
CA ARG A 238 -5.26 -3.12 -34.58
C ARG A 238 -5.29 -1.73 -35.22
N GLU A 239 -5.64 -1.63 -36.49
CA GLU A 239 -5.59 -0.36 -37.24
C GLU A 239 -6.53 0.71 -36.68
N ASN A 240 -7.78 0.35 -36.42
CA ASN A 240 -8.83 1.28 -35.98
C ASN A 240 -9.43 0.85 -34.63
N PRO A 241 -8.77 1.14 -33.51
CA PRO A 241 -9.27 0.80 -32.19
C PRO A 241 -10.50 1.62 -31.82
N SER A 242 -11.54 0.93 -31.38
CA SER A 242 -12.75 1.52 -30.80
C SER A 242 -12.49 2.01 -29.36
N LEU A 243 -13.51 2.60 -28.71
CA LEU A 243 -13.37 2.99 -27.31
C LEU A 243 -13.14 1.78 -26.40
N SER A 244 -13.81 0.65 -26.67
CA SER A 244 -13.66 -0.60 -25.89
C SER A 244 -12.31 -1.27 -26.07
N ASP A 245 -11.51 -0.83 -27.04
CA ASP A 245 -10.17 -1.35 -27.30
C ASP A 245 -9.07 -0.53 -26.59
N ARG A 246 -9.40 0.71 -26.21
CA ARG A 246 -8.47 1.63 -25.56
C ARG A 246 -8.32 1.30 -24.09
N MET A 247 -7.21 1.77 -23.51
CA MET A 247 -7.01 1.70 -22.07
C MET A 247 -7.80 2.81 -21.38
N HIS A 248 -8.51 2.45 -20.32
CA HIS A 248 -9.36 3.36 -19.54
C HIS A 248 -8.70 3.82 -18.23
N CYS A 249 -7.58 3.20 -17.85
CA CYS A 249 -6.76 3.63 -16.72
C CYS A 249 -5.32 3.13 -16.91
N LEU A 250 -4.35 3.97 -16.56
CA LEU A 250 -2.95 3.58 -16.49
C LEU A 250 -2.57 3.30 -15.03
N VAL A 251 -2.12 2.08 -14.74
CA VAL A 251 -1.79 1.61 -13.40
C VAL A 251 -0.30 1.31 -13.32
N TYR A 252 0.42 2.11 -12.55
CA TYR A 252 1.83 1.91 -12.26
C TYR A 252 2.00 0.96 -11.08
N VAL A 253 2.73 -0.14 -11.27
CA VAL A 253 3.05 -1.10 -10.22
C VAL A 253 4.47 -0.85 -9.75
N ILE A 254 4.64 -0.40 -8.50
CA ILE A 254 5.92 0.04 -7.97
C ILE A 254 6.21 -0.64 -6.62
N PRO A 255 7.29 -1.41 -6.49
CA PRO A 255 7.67 -2.01 -5.22
C PRO A 255 8.19 -0.98 -4.23
N ALA A 256 7.65 -0.97 -3.01
CA ALA A 256 8.02 -0.03 -1.97
C ALA A 256 9.50 -0.12 -1.56
N ASP A 257 10.05 -1.33 -1.57
CA ASP A 257 11.46 -1.66 -1.26
C ASP A 257 12.42 -1.09 -2.31
N LYS A 258 11.96 -0.95 -3.55
CA LYS A 258 12.77 -0.45 -4.65
C LYS A 258 12.65 1.06 -4.88
N ILE A 259 11.71 1.77 -4.26
CA ILE A 259 11.49 3.22 -4.53
C ILE A 259 12.78 4.05 -4.39
N SER A 260 13.56 3.81 -3.34
CA SER A 260 14.78 4.58 -3.09
C SER A 260 16.02 4.03 -3.81
N MET A 261 15.95 2.82 -4.35
CA MET A 261 17.05 2.14 -5.04
C MET A 261 16.84 2.06 -6.56
N MET A 262 15.67 2.44 -7.06
CA MET A 262 15.40 2.49 -8.49
C MET A 262 16.33 3.50 -9.12
N GLU A 263 17.05 3.03 -10.15
CA GLU A 263 17.88 3.91 -10.97
C GLU A 263 17.00 5.00 -11.57
N ASP A 264 17.50 6.24 -11.60
CA ASP A 264 16.78 7.39 -12.15
C ASP A 264 16.19 7.10 -13.53
N GLN A 265 16.86 6.25 -14.33
CA GLN A 265 16.43 5.84 -15.66
C GLN A 265 15.03 5.18 -15.70
N VAL A 266 14.66 4.39 -14.69
CA VAL A 266 13.37 3.69 -14.63
C VAL A 266 12.25 4.69 -14.38
N PHE A 267 12.48 5.60 -13.44
CA PHE A 267 11.55 6.70 -13.19
C PHE A 267 11.46 7.64 -14.39
N GLN A 268 12.55 7.90 -15.11
CA GLN A 268 12.48 8.68 -16.34
C GLN A 268 11.60 8.00 -17.39
N LYS A 269 11.74 6.68 -17.62
CA LYS A 269 10.83 5.95 -18.53
C LYS A 269 9.37 6.06 -18.10
N LEU A 270 9.09 5.86 -16.81
CA LEU A 270 7.73 6.00 -16.27
C LEU A 270 7.16 7.42 -16.41
N LYS A 271 7.99 8.46 -16.24
CA LYS A 271 7.63 9.86 -16.52
C LYS A 271 7.33 10.06 -17.99
N THR A 272 8.16 9.56 -18.90
CA THR A 272 7.90 9.65 -20.35
C THR A 272 6.58 9.00 -20.72
N ILE A 273 6.26 7.85 -20.15
CA ILE A 273 4.98 7.16 -20.38
C ILE A 273 3.81 8.01 -19.86
N ARG A 274 3.95 8.58 -18.65
CA ARG A 274 2.94 9.47 -18.06
C ARG A 274 2.69 10.68 -18.95
N ASP A 275 3.76 11.34 -19.38
CA ASP A 275 3.68 12.58 -20.16
C ASP A 275 3.06 12.30 -21.53
N ALA A 276 3.45 11.21 -22.20
CA ALA A 276 2.83 10.80 -23.45
C ALA A 276 1.35 10.41 -23.31
N ALA A 277 0.97 9.77 -22.20
CA ALA A 277 -0.43 9.45 -21.91
C ALA A 277 -1.25 10.72 -21.63
N TYR A 278 -0.70 11.70 -20.92
CA TYR A 278 -1.33 13.00 -20.66
C TYR A 278 -1.49 13.84 -21.94
N GLU A 279 -0.50 13.83 -22.83
CA GLU A 279 -0.59 14.48 -24.15
C GLU A 279 -1.65 13.83 -25.03
N MET A 280 -1.80 12.50 -24.95
CA MET A 280 -2.85 11.78 -25.66
C MET A 280 -4.24 12.15 -25.12
N ASP A 281 -4.40 12.09 -23.80
CA ASP A 281 -5.66 12.37 -23.14
C ASP A 281 -5.46 12.85 -21.70
N PRO A 282 -5.67 14.14 -21.41
CA PRO A 282 -5.51 14.71 -20.08
C PRO A 282 -6.45 14.13 -19.02
N ASP A 283 -7.58 13.52 -19.43
CA ASP A 283 -8.56 12.96 -18.50
C ASP A 283 -8.30 11.49 -18.17
N LEU A 284 -7.32 10.83 -18.81
CA LEU A 284 -6.99 9.44 -18.53
C LEU A 284 -6.54 9.29 -17.06
N PRO A 285 -7.18 8.42 -16.26
CA PRO A 285 -6.77 8.20 -14.88
C PRO A 285 -5.39 7.52 -14.77
N HIS A 286 -4.55 8.06 -13.88
CA HIS A 286 -3.26 7.48 -13.51
C HIS A 286 -3.27 7.06 -12.05
N VAL A 287 -2.90 5.80 -11.77
CA VAL A 287 -2.92 5.22 -10.42
C VAL A 287 -1.60 4.53 -10.13
N ILE A 288 -1.15 4.56 -8.89
CA ILE A 288 0.03 3.81 -8.43
C ILE A 288 -0.44 2.73 -7.46
N LEU A 289 -0.15 1.46 -7.77
CA LEU A 289 -0.19 0.35 -6.83
C LEU A 289 1.21 0.12 -6.27
N MET A 290 1.38 0.49 -5.00
CA MET A 290 2.65 0.34 -4.30
C MET A 290 2.70 -1.04 -3.63
N THR A 291 3.49 -1.97 -4.17
CA THR A 291 3.57 -3.37 -3.71
C THR A 291 4.68 -3.56 -2.67
N ARG A 292 4.79 -4.75 -2.07
CA ARG A 292 5.85 -5.12 -1.09
C ARG A 292 5.95 -4.21 0.14
N VAL A 293 4.82 -3.67 0.57
CA VAL A 293 4.72 -2.75 1.71
C VAL A 293 5.07 -3.40 3.05
N ASP A 294 4.95 -4.72 3.12
CA ASP A 294 5.29 -5.60 4.24
C ASP A 294 6.80 -5.83 4.39
N VAL A 295 7.58 -5.63 3.33
CA VAL A 295 9.05 -5.71 3.37
C VAL A 295 9.64 -4.45 4.00
N VAL A 296 9.05 -3.30 3.71
CA VAL A 296 9.59 -1.98 4.12
C VAL A 296 9.18 -1.60 5.54
N CYS A 297 8.02 -2.06 6.01
CA CYS A 297 7.51 -1.69 7.33
C CYS A 297 7.21 -2.91 8.20
N SER A 298 7.84 -2.95 9.39
CA SER A 298 7.62 -4.01 10.37
C SER A 298 6.21 -4.00 10.96
N LEU A 299 5.56 -2.82 11.05
CA LEU A 299 4.16 -2.71 11.51
C LEU A 299 3.20 -3.40 10.53
N THR A 300 3.32 -3.10 9.23
CA THR A 300 2.46 -3.69 8.20
C THR A 300 2.73 -5.18 8.03
N LYS A 301 3.97 -5.62 8.28
CA LYS A 301 4.32 -7.04 8.35
C LYS A 301 3.59 -7.77 9.47
N LYS A 302 3.47 -7.15 10.65
CA LYS A 302 2.75 -7.73 11.80
C LYS A 302 1.24 -7.67 11.62
N ASN A 303 0.71 -6.53 11.16
CA ASN A 303 -0.70 -6.32 10.94
C ASN A 303 -0.92 -5.24 9.86
N LEU A 304 -1.56 -5.64 8.76
CA LEU A 304 -1.79 -4.79 7.59
C LEU A 304 -2.71 -3.60 7.88
N ARG A 305 -3.49 -3.64 8.96
CA ARG A 305 -4.36 -2.52 9.35
C ARG A 305 -3.57 -1.26 9.74
N TYR A 306 -2.29 -1.39 10.07
CA TYR A 306 -1.39 -0.26 10.33
C TYR A 306 -0.81 0.38 9.07
N ILE A 307 -1.22 -0.04 7.86
CA ILE A 307 -0.68 0.48 6.60
C ILE A 307 -0.87 2.00 6.44
N TYR A 308 -2.00 2.53 6.90
CA TYR A 308 -2.29 3.97 6.91
C TYR A 308 -1.99 4.65 8.26
N LYS A 309 -1.22 3.96 9.11
CA LYS A 309 -0.67 4.44 10.39
C LYS A 309 0.85 4.53 10.40
N SER A 310 1.52 3.78 9.53
CA SER A 310 2.97 3.78 9.36
C SER A 310 3.56 5.01 8.64
N LYS A 311 4.31 5.84 9.36
CA LYS A 311 5.05 6.97 8.75
C LYS A 311 5.94 6.56 7.57
N ILE A 312 6.59 5.39 7.67
CA ILE A 312 7.46 4.86 6.61
C ILE A 312 6.68 4.67 5.29
N ILE A 313 5.49 4.09 5.35
CA ILE A 313 4.64 3.90 4.16
C ILE A 313 4.21 5.25 3.60
N LYS A 314 3.83 6.20 4.46
CA LYS A 314 3.45 7.56 4.05
C LYS A 314 4.59 8.27 3.31
N ASP A 315 5.81 8.17 3.84
CA ASP A 315 7.00 8.79 3.24
C ASP A 315 7.33 8.16 1.87
N LYS A 316 7.22 6.83 1.74
CA LYS A 316 7.35 6.14 0.44
C LYS A 316 6.30 6.56 -0.59
N MET A 317 5.05 6.74 -0.17
CA MET A 317 4.02 7.26 -1.05
C MET A 317 4.32 8.71 -1.49
N LEU A 318 4.86 9.56 -0.61
CA LEU A 318 5.28 10.92 -0.95
C LEU A 318 6.49 10.94 -1.89
N GLU A 319 7.42 9.98 -1.75
CA GLU A 319 8.49 9.75 -2.72
C GLU A 319 7.91 9.40 -4.11
N CYS A 320 6.97 8.44 -4.19
CA CYS A 320 6.28 8.10 -5.44
C CYS A 320 5.52 9.29 -6.05
N GLN A 321 4.82 10.08 -5.24
CA GLN A 321 4.12 11.29 -5.68
C GLN A 321 5.10 12.29 -6.32
N ARG A 322 6.25 12.54 -5.68
CA ARG A 322 7.27 13.45 -6.23
C ARG A 322 7.91 12.89 -7.50
N ALA A 323 8.12 11.58 -7.55
CA ALA A 323 8.76 10.93 -8.68
C ALA A 323 7.86 10.88 -9.93
N LEU A 324 6.58 10.51 -9.80
CA LEU A 324 5.66 10.36 -10.94
C LEU A 324 4.61 11.46 -11.05
N GLY A 325 4.56 12.43 -10.15
CA GLY A 325 3.57 13.51 -10.19
C GLY A 325 2.11 13.06 -10.07
N VAL A 326 1.86 11.82 -9.61
CA VAL A 326 0.51 11.30 -9.35
C VAL A 326 0.03 11.80 -8.00
N LYS A 327 -1.25 12.19 -7.90
CA LYS A 327 -1.83 12.70 -6.66
C LYS A 327 -1.83 11.63 -5.57
N MET A 328 -1.62 12.04 -4.32
CA MET A 328 -1.54 11.13 -3.16
C MET A 328 -2.78 10.24 -2.98
N ASN A 329 -3.98 10.72 -3.34
CA ASN A 329 -5.21 9.93 -3.27
C ASN A 329 -5.28 8.79 -4.31
N ALA A 330 -4.47 8.87 -5.38
CA ALA A 330 -4.35 7.86 -6.43
C ALA A 330 -3.15 6.92 -6.22
N ILE A 331 -2.54 6.93 -5.03
CA ILE A 331 -1.51 5.97 -4.63
C ILE A 331 -2.13 5.01 -3.62
N PHE A 332 -2.00 3.71 -3.87
CA PHE A 332 -2.58 2.64 -3.07
C PHE A 332 -1.50 1.65 -2.65
N PRO A 333 -1.09 1.63 -1.37
CA PRO A 333 -0.25 0.58 -0.83
C PRO A 333 -1.04 -0.73 -0.75
N VAL A 334 -0.50 -1.80 -1.34
CA VAL A 334 -1.12 -3.13 -1.41
C VAL A 334 -0.10 -4.22 -1.09
N ARG A 335 -0.59 -5.35 -0.60
CA ARG A 335 0.15 -6.61 -0.51
C ARG A 335 -0.45 -7.59 -1.51
N ASN A 336 0.38 -8.35 -2.19
CA ASN A 336 -0.06 -9.34 -3.18
C ASN A 336 0.15 -10.75 -2.62
N TYR A 337 -0.65 -11.69 -3.10
CA TYR A 337 -0.38 -13.11 -2.91
C TYR A 337 0.76 -13.55 -3.83
N HIS A 338 1.71 -14.27 -3.26
CA HIS A 338 2.87 -14.81 -3.96
C HIS A 338 3.03 -16.31 -3.69
N GLU A 339 3.03 -16.69 -2.41
CA GLU A 339 3.30 -18.06 -1.93
C GLU A 339 2.26 -18.53 -0.90
N GLU A 340 1.35 -17.65 -0.50
CA GLU A 340 0.33 -17.94 0.48
C GLU A 340 -0.64 -19.03 -0.02
N THR A 341 -0.95 -19.99 0.86
CA THR A 341 -1.92 -21.06 0.58
C THR A 341 -3.34 -20.71 1.01
N GLU A 342 -3.49 -19.70 1.85
CA GLU A 342 -4.76 -19.26 2.43
C GLU A 342 -5.01 -17.79 2.10
N ILE A 343 -6.29 -17.47 1.88
CA ILE A 343 -6.72 -16.09 1.71
C ILE A 343 -6.57 -15.32 3.03
N ASN A 344 -6.24 -14.05 2.91
CA ASN A 344 -6.11 -13.13 4.02
C ASN A 344 -7.08 -11.96 3.83
N GLU A 345 -8.03 -11.79 4.74
CA GLU A 345 -9.09 -10.79 4.63
C GLU A 345 -8.55 -9.36 4.55
N ASP A 346 -7.47 -9.04 5.28
CA ASP A 346 -6.89 -7.70 5.27
C ASP A 346 -6.22 -7.40 3.92
N VAL A 347 -5.52 -8.39 3.32
CA VAL A 347 -4.97 -8.29 1.95
C VAL A 347 -6.10 -8.03 0.95
N ASN A 348 -7.18 -8.81 1.04
CA ASN A 348 -8.34 -8.67 0.18
C ASN A 348 -8.97 -7.28 0.31
N CYS A 349 -9.19 -6.79 1.54
CA CYS A 349 -9.77 -5.47 1.79
C CYS A 349 -8.94 -4.35 1.14
N LEU A 350 -7.60 -4.41 1.23
CA LEU A 350 -6.72 -3.42 0.59
C LEU A 350 -6.82 -3.47 -0.94
N MET A 351 -6.80 -4.67 -1.51
CA MET A 351 -6.93 -4.83 -2.97
C MET A 351 -8.30 -4.35 -3.45
N LEU A 352 -9.38 -4.72 -2.77
CA LEU A 352 -10.74 -4.27 -3.07
C LEU A 352 -10.88 -2.76 -2.92
N HIS A 353 -10.23 -2.15 -1.92
CA HIS A 353 -10.25 -0.70 -1.74
C HIS A 353 -9.62 0.03 -2.93
N ALA A 354 -8.46 -0.46 -3.38
CA ALA A 354 -7.79 0.07 -4.56
C ALA A 354 -8.64 -0.16 -5.82
N LEU A 355 -9.10 -1.39 -6.05
CA LEU A 355 -9.87 -1.78 -7.23
C LEU A 355 -11.18 -1.01 -7.36
N THR A 356 -11.92 -0.83 -6.26
CA THR A 356 -13.16 -0.03 -6.25
C THR A 356 -12.93 1.39 -6.72
N ARG A 357 -11.81 2.01 -6.34
CA ARG A 357 -11.48 3.37 -6.77
C ARG A 357 -11.04 3.40 -8.23
N ILE A 358 -10.20 2.45 -8.65
CA ILE A 358 -9.72 2.34 -10.04
C ILE A 358 -10.89 2.12 -11.00
N VAL A 359 -11.77 1.17 -10.71
CA VAL A 359 -12.95 0.84 -11.53
C VAL A 359 -13.86 2.06 -11.67
N ARG A 360 -14.16 2.76 -10.57
CA ARG A 360 -14.98 3.99 -10.62
C ARG A 360 -14.34 5.08 -11.47
N TRP A 361 -13.03 5.32 -11.32
CA TRP A 361 -12.35 6.33 -12.13
C TRP A 361 -12.27 5.96 -13.61
N ALA A 362 -12.09 4.68 -13.94
CA ALA A 362 -12.13 4.20 -15.31
C ALA A 362 -13.54 4.33 -15.92
N ASP A 363 -14.59 4.04 -15.16
CA ASP A 363 -15.98 4.19 -15.59
C ASP A 363 -16.36 5.67 -15.80
N ASP A 364 -16.01 6.55 -14.86
CA ASP A 364 -16.18 8.01 -14.98
C ASP A 364 -15.47 8.55 -16.24
N TYR A 365 -14.28 8.03 -16.55
CA TYR A 365 -13.52 8.41 -17.74
C TYR A 365 -14.26 8.00 -19.03
N VAL A 366 -14.72 6.75 -19.09
CA VAL A 366 -15.45 6.21 -20.24
C VAL A 366 -16.80 6.92 -20.43
N ASP A 367 -17.50 7.28 -19.36
CA ASP A 367 -18.77 8.00 -19.44
C ASP A 367 -18.59 9.42 -20.03
N LYS A 368 -17.57 10.16 -19.56
CA LYS A 368 -17.24 11.49 -20.10
C LYS A 368 -16.95 11.49 -21.60
N TYR A 369 -16.36 10.40 -22.12
CA TYR A 369 -16.10 10.24 -23.56
C TYR A 369 -17.38 10.24 -24.40
N SER A 370 -18.47 9.68 -23.87
CA SER A 370 -19.77 9.71 -24.53
C SER A 370 -20.36 11.11 -24.59
N HIS A 371 -20.12 11.92 -23.57
CA HIS A 371 -20.58 13.31 -23.50
C HIS A 371 -19.77 14.27 -24.39
N LYS A 372 -18.44 14.14 -24.42
CA LYS A 372 -17.57 14.99 -25.28
C LYS A 372 -17.93 14.91 -26.77
N LYS A 373 -18.25 13.71 -27.29
CA LYS A 373 -18.69 13.55 -28.69
C LYS A 373 -20.05 14.17 -28.99
N LYS A 374 -20.98 14.24 -28.02
CA LYS A 374 -22.28 14.91 -28.20
C LYS A 374 -22.12 16.43 -28.32
N THR A 375 -21.15 17.00 -27.59
CA THR A 375 -20.88 18.45 -27.63
C THR A 375 -20.10 18.85 -28.89
N SER A 376 -19.13 18.04 -29.33
CA SER A 376 -18.38 18.31 -30.57
C SER A 376 -19.24 18.15 -31.83
N ALA A 377 -20.23 17.26 -31.81
CA ALA A 377 -21.19 17.10 -32.92
C ALA A 377 -22.20 18.25 -33.03
N LYS A 378 -22.45 19.00 -31.94
CA LYS A 378 -23.33 20.19 -31.94
C LYS A 378 -22.64 21.49 -32.38
N CYS A 379 -21.30 21.53 -32.42
CA CYS A 379 -20.54 22.69 -32.90
C CYS A 379 -20.24 22.66 -34.42
N LEU A 380 -20.67 21.62 -35.15
CA LEU A 380 -20.44 21.46 -36.59
C LEU A 380 -21.73 21.50 -37.43
N THR A 381 -22.81 22.06 -36.87
CA THR A 381 -24.04 22.45 -37.57
C THR A 381 -24.29 23.91 -37.31
#